data_AF-A0A2S7FEZ7-F1
#
_entry.id   AF-A0A2S7FEZ7-F1
#
_cell.length_a   1.000
_cell.length_b   1.000
_cell.length_c   1.000
_cell.angle_alpha   90.00
_cell.angle_beta   90.00
_cell.angle_gamma   90.00
#
_symmetry.space_group_name_H-M   'P 1'
#
loop_
_entity.id
_entity.type
_entity.pdbx_description
1 polymer ?
#
loop_
_entity_poly.entity_id
_entity_poly.type
_entity_poly.pdbx_seq_one_letter_code
_entity_poly.pdbx_strand_id
1 'polypeptide(L)'
;MGKIIWDKFSSEERNQYINFLKIFGALSGLFKDNKEGANAKKPYLYYRNHEQLFARVFEVEDLTRKDSAFDALGVLGDKRVGIGLKTWIHTNDRTYQKVAEFNKLAPEVLTPLMEKGTPEEVVRKVAELRNDRIMLDKRLYRTNHDIYHFITRDDDVMNIVETPYDLIDIDSIEFIRTDGKVYLFKDKLHNYKFYKSKSVLLEEFDASQGEIIEKIQIEQYDDPFELIKMISIPGNKMSLLHSQYEQADNYEEFELVSEKNNENYGVSDSRYKLRNVIYLPLYQDKKEGQIVSDCSGINMRHAKSKNKGSSTPRPQYEIEVRISKWIHYLFPKFFGIDALKENEIKDAVLNDFDLILPDGRVLRGRVKQDGGKSLQTNPQSTLGEWVLKDVLGLKNREVVTWELLDSLGIDSLKVTKIDDKHFRITVAETGAYEKFKLDYKEEMIEKGLTGRQIPYFRPELVDEL
;
A
#
# COMPACT_ATOMS: atom_id res chain seq x y z
N MET A 1 27.56 8.79 3.22
CA MET A 1 27.16 9.25 1.86
C MET A 1 25.83 9.98 2.02
N GLY A 2 25.85 11.27 2.40
CA GLY A 2 24.76 11.80 3.24
C GLY A 2 23.46 12.23 2.55
N LYS A 3 23.49 12.91 1.40
CA LYS A 3 22.30 13.67 0.93
C LYS A 3 21.86 13.19 -0.45
N ILE A 4 20.85 12.33 -0.50
CA ILE A 4 20.40 11.71 -1.76
C ILE A 4 19.29 12.55 -2.39
N ILE A 5 18.22 12.80 -1.61
CA ILE A 5 17.10 13.65 -2.04
C ILE A 5 16.96 14.90 -1.18
N TRP A 6 17.50 14.92 0.04
CA TRP A 6 17.35 16.06 0.95
C TRP A 6 17.68 17.42 0.31
N ASP A 7 18.79 17.51 -0.42
CA ASP A 7 19.21 18.75 -1.08
C ASP A 7 18.41 19.10 -2.36
N LYS A 8 17.47 18.26 -2.76
CA LYS A 8 16.54 18.55 -3.87
C LYS A 8 15.31 19.33 -3.41
N PHE A 9 14.97 19.25 -2.12
CA PHE A 9 13.91 20.06 -1.55
C PHE A 9 14.39 21.50 -1.34
N SER A 10 13.47 22.45 -1.48
CA SER A 10 13.76 23.85 -1.23
C SER A 10 14.14 24.07 0.23
N SER A 11 14.86 25.16 0.50
CA SER A 11 15.19 25.53 1.89
C SER A 11 13.93 25.79 2.72
N GLU A 12 12.85 26.29 2.11
CA GLU A 12 11.59 26.55 2.79
C GLU A 12 10.91 25.24 3.23
N GLU A 13 10.78 24.26 2.34
CA GLU A 13 10.20 22.94 2.67
C GLU A 13 11.02 22.23 3.75
N ARG A 14 12.35 22.25 3.66
CA ARG A 14 13.23 21.66 4.68
C ARG A 14 13.07 22.33 6.03
N ASN A 15 13.02 23.66 6.07
CA ASN A 15 12.81 24.41 7.31
C ASN A 15 11.41 24.13 7.90
N GLN A 16 10.39 24.05 7.05
CA GLN A 16 9.04 23.69 7.47
C GLN A 16 8.99 22.29 8.08
N TYR A 17 9.64 21.30 7.44
CA TYR A 17 9.73 19.93 7.95
C TYR A 17 10.43 19.88 9.32
N ILE A 18 11.60 20.53 9.43
CA ILE A 18 12.35 20.64 10.68
C ILE A 18 11.51 21.30 11.77
N ASN A 19 10.77 22.36 11.45
CA ASN A 19 9.91 23.05 12.41
C ASN A 19 8.79 22.13 12.91
N PHE A 20 8.14 21.36 12.04
CA PHE A 20 7.15 20.39 12.49
C PHE A 20 7.75 19.29 13.37
N LEU A 21 8.94 18.79 13.05
CA LEU A 21 9.64 17.82 13.90
C LEU A 21 9.99 18.40 15.28
N LYS A 22 10.39 19.67 15.35
CA LYS A 22 10.56 20.38 16.63
C LYS A 22 9.27 20.47 17.42
N ILE A 23 8.13 20.78 16.77
CA ILE A 23 6.82 20.82 17.42
C ILE A 23 6.43 19.44 17.95
N PHE A 24 6.54 18.38 17.13
CA PHE A 24 6.25 17.01 17.58
C PHE A 24 7.16 16.61 18.74
N GLY A 25 8.44 16.95 18.67
CA GLY A 25 9.41 16.72 19.74
C GLY A 25 9.07 17.49 21.02
N ALA A 26 8.66 18.75 20.93
CA ALA A 26 8.25 19.56 22.07
C ALA A 26 7.03 18.96 22.80
N LEU A 27 6.12 18.36 22.05
CA LEU A 27 4.90 17.70 22.55
C LEU A 27 5.14 16.27 23.09
N SER A 28 6.39 15.81 23.17
CA SER A 28 6.72 14.44 23.60
C SER A 28 6.12 14.05 24.96
N GLY A 29 6.03 15.01 25.88
CA GLY A 29 5.46 14.78 27.23
C GLY A 29 3.98 14.38 27.23
N LEU A 30 3.23 14.57 26.14
CA LEU A 30 1.83 14.10 26.04
C LEU A 30 1.71 12.59 25.88
N PHE A 31 2.77 11.96 25.36
CA PHE A 31 2.75 10.55 24.95
C PHE A 31 3.71 9.70 25.78
N LYS A 32 4.35 10.31 26.77
CA LYS A 32 5.39 9.69 27.59
C LYS A 32 5.11 9.94 29.06
N ASP A 33 4.92 8.85 29.80
CA ASP A 33 4.73 8.90 31.26
C ASP A 33 6.05 8.99 32.05
N ASN A 34 7.19 8.88 31.35
CA ASN A 34 8.49 8.64 32.00
C ASN A 34 9.29 9.94 32.16
N LYS A 35 9.17 10.59 33.32
CA LYS A 35 10.10 11.65 33.76
C LYS A 35 11.51 11.10 34.07
N GLU A 36 11.64 9.78 34.24
CA GLU A 36 12.90 9.10 34.58
C GLU A 36 13.14 7.88 33.67
N GLY A 37 14.41 7.55 33.42
CA GLY A 37 14.83 6.37 32.66
C GLY A 37 15.53 6.67 31.32
N ALA A 38 16.12 5.64 30.71
CA ALA A 38 17.01 5.75 29.54
C ALA A 38 16.37 6.32 28.25
N ASN A 39 15.04 6.48 28.23
CA ASN A 39 14.30 7.03 27.10
C ASN A 39 13.50 8.30 27.46
N ALA A 40 13.69 8.85 28.66
CA ALA A 40 12.97 10.04 29.14
C ALA A 40 13.29 11.25 28.25
N LYS A 41 14.58 11.47 27.97
CA LYS A 41 15.07 12.59 27.14
C LYS A 41 14.94 12.38 25.64
N LYS A 42 14.57 11.18 25.18
CA LYS A 42 14.46 10.94 23.73
C LYS A 42 13.15 11.55 23.24
N PRO A 43 13.07 12.29 22.14
CA PRO A 43 11.79 12.77 21.64
C PRO A 43 10.83 11.63 21.26
N TYR A 44 9.53 11.86 21.37
CA TYR A 44 8.49 11.00 20.81
C TYR A 44 8.17 11.43 19.37
N LEU A 45 8.12 10.47 18.45
CA LEU A 45 7.58 10.67 17.12
C LEU A 45 6.84 9.40 16.71
N TYR A 46 5.54 9.52 16.50
CA TYR A 46 4.75 8.41 16.00
C TYR A 46 5.02 8.21 14.50
N TYR A 47 5.21 6.97 14.07
CA TYR A 47 5.64 6.65 12.70
C TYR A 47 4.67 7.19 11.64
N ARG A 48 3.35 7.10 11.85
CA ARG A 48 2.38 7.68 10.90
C ARG A 48 2.41 9.19 10.84
N ASN A 49 2.74 9.86 11.95
CA ASN A 49 2.89 11.31 11.94
C ASN A 49 4.09 11.71 11.10
N HIS A 50 5.19 10.96 11.20
CA HIS A 50 6.36 11.14 10.33
C HIS A 50 6.00 10.95 8.85
N GLU A 51 5.29 9.86 8.51
CA GLU A 51 4.88 9.58 7.13
C GLU A 51 3.98 10.66 6.54
N GLN A 52 2.90 11.01 7.25
CA GLN A 52 1.96 12.04 6.81
C GLN A 52 2.59 13.42 6.75
N LEU A 53 3.46 13.74 7.71
CA LEU A 53 4.20 15.00 7.72
C LEU A 53 5.11 15.11 6.50
N PHE A 54 5.90 14.07 6.23
CA PHE A 54 6.80 14.04 5.09
C PHE A 54 6.02 14.21 3.79
N ALA A 55 4.94 13.45 3.60
CA ALA A 55 4.09 13.54 2.43
C ALA A 55 3.48 14.94 2.25
N ARG A 56 3.00 15.53 3.34
CA ARG A 56 2.41 16.88 3.34
C ARG A 56 3.41 17.97 2.99
N VAL A 57 4.59 17.96 3.61
CA VAL A 57 5.55 19.08 3.48
C VAL A 57 6.24 19.06 2.13
N PHE A 58 6.57 17.88 1.60
CA PHE A 58 7.29 17.74 0.34
C PHE A 58 6.37 17.47 -0.86
N GLU A 59 5.05 17.61 -0.67
CA GLU A 59 4.01 17.40 -1.70
C GLU A 59 4.17 16.08 -2.48
N VAL A 60 4.60 15.01 -1.80
CA VAL A 60 4.74 13.67 -2.38
C VAL A 60 3.48 12.84 -2.17
N GLU A 61 3.24 11.86 -3.05
CA GLU A 61 2.07 10.99 -2.93
C GLU A 61 2.24 10.02 -1.74
N ASP A 62 1.25 10.03 -0.83
CA ASP A 62 1.19 9.13 0.33
C ASP A 62 0.72 7.72 -0.09
N LEU A 63 1.57 6.72 0.17
CA LEU A 63 1.30 5.30 -0.11
C LEU A 63 1.05 4.47 1.17
N THR A 64 1.06 5.07 2.36
CA THR A 64 0.97 4.36 3.68
C THR A 64 -0.27 3.50 3.86
N ARG A 65 -1.36 3.81 3.15
CA ARG A 65 -2.62 3.04 3.18
C ARG A 65 -2.71 2.01 2.06
N LYS A 66 -1.71 1.93 1.20
CA LYS A 66 -1.60 0.94 0.14
C LYS A 66 -0.64 -0.15 0.62
N ASP A 67 -0.92 -1.38 0.23
CA ASP A 67 0.02 -2.46 0.44
C ASP A 67 1.19 -2.27 -0.56
N SER A 68 2.26 -1.60 -0.10
CA SER A 68 3.40 -1.17 -0.92
C SER A 68 4.71 -1.28 -0.12
N ALA A 69 5.82 -1.49 -0.82
CA ALA A 69 7.19 -1.39 -0.31
C ALA A 69 7.64 0.05 -0.05
N PHE A 70 7.00 1.05 -0.67
CA PHE A 70 7.29 2.47 -0.47
C PHE A 70 6.19 3.12 0.37
N ASP A 71 6.58 4.04 1.25
CA ASP A 71 5.64 4.82 2.08
C ASP A 71 5.20 6.10 1.36
N ALA A 72 6.04 6.61 0.46
CA ALA A 72 5.71 7.76 -0.38
C ALA A 72 6.34 7.68 -1.79
N LEU A 73 5.75 8.42 -2.73
CA LEU A 73 6.21 8.53 -4.11
C LEU A 73 6.43 10.01 -4.49
N GLY A 74 7.67 10.36 -4.79
CA GLY A 74 8.05 11.72 -5.22
C GLY A 74 8.44 11.80 -6.70
N VAL A 75 8.30 12.99 -7.28
CA VAL A 75 8.86 13.31 -8.61
C VAL A 75 9.85 14.46 -8.42
N LEU A 76 11.14 14.17 -8.56
CA LEU A 76 12.24 15.11 -8.32
C LEU A 76 13.03 15.30 -9.61
N GLY A 77 12.71 16.35 -10.36
CA GLY A 77 13.26 16.58 -11.69
C GLY A 77 12.82 15.51 -12.69
N ASP A 78 13.77 14.78 -13.26
CA ASP A 78 13.54 13.65 -14.18
C ASP A 78 13.45 12.30 -13.45
N LYS A 79 13.65 12.29 -12.13
CA LYS A 79 13.60 11.07 -11.31
C LYS A 79 12.23 10.90 -10.70
N ARG A 80 11.74 9.66 -10.72
CA ARG A 80 10.60 9.24 -9.93
C ARG A 80 11.11 8.38 -8.78
N VAL A 81 10.82 8.82 -7.56
CA VAL A 81 11.48 8.33 -6.36
C VAL A 81 10.52 7.58 -5.46
N GLY A 82 10.79 6.30 -5.19
CA GLY A 82 10.15 5.57 -4.10
C GLY A 82 10.86 5.86 -2.79
N ILE A 83 10.09 6.21 -1.76
CA ILE A 83 10.62 6.66 -0.47
C ILE A 83 10.09 5.74 0.62
N GLY A 84 11.00 5.04 1.30
CA GLY A 84 10.71 4.34 2.56
C GLY A 84 10.94 5.27 3.74
N LEU A 85 9.97 5.42 4.62
CA LEU A 85 10.00 6.28 5.79
C LEU A 85 10.13 5.44 7.04
N LYS A 86 11.12 5.76 7.88
CA LYS A 86 11.32 5.04 9.14
C LYS A 86 11.65 5.99 10.28
N THR A 87 11.25 5.60 11.48
CA THR A 87 11.69 6.29 12.69
C THR A 87 11.89 5.31 13.83
N TRP A 88 12.95 5.50 14.61
CA TRP A 88 13.26 4.66 15.77
C TRP A 88 14.07 5.42 16.82
N ILE A 89 14.18 4.81 17.99
CA ILE A 89 15.04 5.32 19.07
C ILE A 89 16.50 5.00 18.73
N HIS A 90 17.34 6.02 18.70
CA HIS A 90 18.78 5.87 18.52
C HIS A 90 19.36 5.18 19.75
N THR A 91 19.79 3.92 19.61
CA THR A 91 20.43 3.14 20.67
C THR A 91 21.88 2.84 20.38
N ASN A 92 22.24 2.77 19.10
CA ASN A 92 23.59 2.58 18.58
C ASN A 92 23.68 3.21 17.19
N ASP A 93 24.90 3.46 16.71
CA ASP A 93 25.15 3.91 15.34
C ASP A 93 24.56 2.94 14.31
N ARG A 94 24.71 1.62 14.54
CA ARG A 94 24.18 0.57 13.66
C ARG A 94 23.03 -0.17 14.32
N THR A 95 21.88 -0.18 13.68
CA THR A 95 20.68 -0.82 14.24
C THR A 95 19.89 -1.59 13.18
N TYR A 96 19.33 -2.73 13.58
CA TYR A 96 18.49 -3.54 12.71
C TYR A 96 17.07 -2.99 12.70
N GLN A 97 16.54 -2.67 11.53
CA GLN A 97 15.16 -2.21 11.35
C GLN A 97 14.43 -3.12 10.37
N LYS A 98 13.12 -3.29 10.58
CA LYS A 98 12.26 -4.10 9.69
C LYS A 98 12.24 -3.48 8.29
N VAL A 99 12.52 -4.31 7.28
CA VAL A 99 12.44 -3.95 5.85
C VAL A 99 11.45 -4.80 5.07
N ALA A 100 11.05 -5.97 5.58
CA ALA A 100 9.99 -6.79 5.00
C ALA A 100 9.33 -7.69 6.04
N GLU A 101 8.10 -8.11 5.75
CA GLU A 101 7.29 -9.05 6.52
C GLU A 101 6.54 -9.96 5.54
N PHE A 102 6.50 -11.26 5.83
CA PHE A 102 6.03 -12.27 4.88
C PHE A 102 4.82 -13.06 5.39
N ASN A 103 3.96 -12.46 6.23
CA ASN A 103 2.88 -13.19 6.92
C ASN A 103 2.01 -14.04 5.99
N LYS A 104 1.64 -13.52 4.81
CA LYS A 104 0.83 -14.25 3.82
C LYS A 104 1.59 -15.39 3.12
N LEU A 105 2.86 -15.17 2.78
CA LEU A 105 3.68 -16.14 2.03
C LEU A 105 4.40 -17.15 2.93
N ALA A 106 4.48 -16.85 4.23
CA ALA A 106 5.24 -17.66 5.16
C ALA A 106 4.67 -19.08 5.32
N PRO A 107 3.35 -19.31 5.46
CA PRO A 107 2.80 -20.66 5.58
C PRO A 107 3.08 -21.53 4.35
N GLU A 108 2.94 -20.98 3.15
CA GLU A 108 3.02 -21.75 1.91
C GLU A 108 4.45 -21.92 1.37
N VAL A 109 5.28 -20.89 1.51
CA VAL A 109 6.60 -20.84 0.88
C VAL A 109 7.72 -21.03 1.89
N LEU A 110 7.73 -20.21 2.96
CA LEU A 110 8.86 -20.17 3.87
C LEU A 110 8.84 -21.30 4.91
N THR A 111 7.66 -21.65 5.46
CA THR A 111 7.51 -22.69 6.48
C THR A 111 7.99 -24.05 5.99
N PRO A 112 7.58 -24.53 4.79
CA PRO A 112 8.08 -25.80 4.28
C PRO A 112 9.60 -25.79 4.07
N LEU A 113 10.13 -24.64 3.62
CA LEU A 113 11.56 -24.46 3.39
C LEU A 113 12.35 -24.41 4.70
N MET A 114 11.80 -23.82 5.76
CA MET A 114 12.39 -23.80 7.10
C MET A 114 12.34 -25.15 7.81
N GLU A 115 11.44 -26.04 7.40
CA GLU A 115 11.31 -27.40 7.96
C GLU A 115 12.18 -28.42 7.23
N LYS A 116 12.31 -28.29 5.90
CA LYS A 116 12.91 -29.32 5.05
C LYS A 116 14.13 -28.85 4.25
N GLY A 117 14.32 -27.55 4.10
CA GLY A 117 15.42 -26.94 3.36
C GLY A 117 16.63 -26.58 4.23
N THR A 118 17.67 -26.13 3.56
CA THR A 118 18.90 -25.61 4.17
C THR A 118 18.73 -24.15 4.62
N PRO A 119 19.49 -23.68 5.62
CA PRO A 119 19.48 -22.25 6.01
C PRO A 119 19.78 -21.30 4.84
N GLU A 120 20.67 -21.71 3.93
CA GLU A 120 21.05 -20.98 2.72
C GLU A 120 19.88 -20.80 1.75
N GLU A 121 19.10 -21.87 1.52
CA GLU A 121 17.88 -21.80 0.71
C GLU A 121 16.85 -20.87 1.34
N VAL A 122 16.68 -20.91 2.67
CA VAL A 122 15.76 -20.03 3.39
C VAL A 122 16.14 -18.55 3.21
N VAL A 123 17.40 -18.18 3.45
CA VAL A 123 17.82 -16.77 3.33
C VAL A 123 17.77 -16.28 1.88
N ARG A 124 18.12 -17.15 0.91
CA ARG A 124 18.02 -16.82 -0.51
C ARG A 124 16.55 -16.60 -0.89
N LYS A 125 15.62 -17.45 -0.44
CA LYS A 125 14.20 -17.28 -0.74
C LYS A 125 13.61 -16.03 -0.11
N VAL A 126 13.96 -15.73 1.14
CA VAL A 126 13.57 -14.49 1.82
C VAL A 126 14.05 -13.25 1.06
N ALA A 127 15.29 -13.29 0.54
CA ALA A 127 15.84 -12.20 -0.24
C ALA A 127 15.14 -12.03 -1.60
N GLU A 128 14.85 -13.13 -2.30
CA GLU A 128 14.05 -13.13 -3.53
C GLU A 128 12.68 -12.50 -3.30
N LEU A 129 11.94 -12.91 -2.26
CA LEU A 129 10.62 -12.38 -1.96
C LEU A 129 10.64 -10.87 -1.65
N ARG A 130 11.63 -10.37 -0.89
CA ARG A 130 11.80 -8.92 -0.65
C ARG A 130 12.05 -8.19 -1.96
N ASN A 131 12.96 -8.71 -2.78
CA ASN A 131 13.33 -8.08 -4.05
C ASN A 131 12.17 -8.07 -5.05
N ASP A 132 11.42 -9.16 -5.15
CA ASP A 132 10.25 -9.28 -6.00
C ASP A 132 9.19 -8.24 -5.62
N ARG A 133 8.98 -8.04 -4.33
CA ARG A 133 8.04 -7.02 -3.82
C ARG A 133 8.47 -5.60 -4.16
N ILE A 134 9.74 -5.26 -3.96
CA ILE A 134 10.29 -3.95 -4.34
C ILE A 134 10.19 -3.76 -5.85
N MET A 135 10.56 -4.78 -6.63
CA MET A 135 10.54 -4.72 -8.08
C MET A 135 9.13 -4.60 -8.66
N LEU A 136 8.12 -5.22 -8.02
CA LEU A 136 6.72 -5.01 -8.36
C LEU A 136 6.36 -3.52 -8.27
N ASP A 137 6.66 -2.88 -7.14
CA ASP A 137 6.30 -1.48 -6.91
C ASP A 137 7.13 -0.52 -7.75
N LYS A 138 8.42 -0.79 -7.94
CA LYS A 138 9.26 -0.04 -8.89
C LYS A 138 8.65 -0.02 -10.28
N ARG A 139 8.08 -1.14 -10.74
CA ARG A 139 7.42 -1.17 -12.05
C ARG A 139 6.02 -0.55 -12.03
N LEU A 140 5.25 -0.79 -10.97
CA LEU A 140 3.89 -0.27 -10.79
C LEU A 140 3.87 1.26 -10.80
N TYR A 141 4.79 1.86 -10.04
CA TYR A 141 4.94 3.30 -9.92
C TYR A 141 5.97 3.88 -10.88
N ARG A 142 6.75 3.05 -11.59
CA ARG A 142 7.84 3.46 -12.49
C ARG A 142 8.94 4.27 -11.80
N THR A 143 9.31 3.89 -10.58
CA THR A 143 10.43 4.52 -9.90
C THR A 143 11.76 4.08 -10.50
N ASN A 144 12.71 5.00 -10.58
CA ASN A 144 14.05 4.77 -11.12
C ASN A 144 15.16 5.12 -10.13
N HIS A 145 14.79 5.57 -8.95
CA HIS A 145 15.68 5.90 -7.84
C HIS A 145 14.88 5.68 -6.56
N ASP A 146 15.40 5.00 -5.56
CA ASP A 146 14.63 4.76 -4.33
C ASP A 146 15.52 4.92 -3.12
N ILE A 147 14.96 5.45 -2.04
CA ILE A 147 15.72 5.75 -0.82
C ILE A 147 14.92 5.39 0.43
N TYR A 148 15.64 5.14 1.51
CA TYR A 148 15.10 5.29 2.85
C TYR A 148 15.42 6.70 3.35
N HIS A 149 14.40 7.42 3.80
CA HIS A 149 14.54 8.64 4.59
C HIS A 149 14.07 8.33 6.01
N PHE A 150 14.94 8.51 7.00
CA PHE A 150 14.61 8.09 8.35
C PHE A 150 15.09 9.03 9.45
N ILE A 151 14.33 9.02 10.55
CA ILE A 151 14.57 9.82 11.73
C ILE A 151 14.99 8.93 12.89
N THR A 152 16.21 9.11 13.38
CA THR A 152 16.64 8.49 14.64
C THR A 152 16.49 9.48 15.79
N ARG A 153 15.98 9.02 16.93
CA ARG A 153 15.65 9.85 18.09
C ARG A 153 16.58 9.55 19.24
N ASP A 154 17.42 10.52 19.59
CA ASP A 154 18.36 10.43 20.69
C ASP A 154 18.03 11.48 21.76
N ASP A 155 18.82 11.56 22.83
CA ASP A 155 18.59 12.51 23.92
C ASP A 155 18.51 13.96 23.40
N ASP A 156 17.31 14.54 23.53
CA ASP A 156 16.94 15.88 23.12
C ASP A 156 17.21 16.20 21.64
N VAL A 157 17.32 15.17 20.79
CA VAL A 157 17.72 15.32 19.38
C VAL A 157 16.94 14.38 18.47
N MET A 158 16.60 14.87 17.28
CA MET A 158 16.21 14.04 16.14
C MET A 158 17.26 14.18 15.02
N ASN A 159 17.79 13.06 14.51
CA ASN A 159 18.73 13.05 13.39
C ASN A 159 18.02 12.60 12.12
N ILE A 160 18.16 13.36 11.04
CA ILE A 160 17.73 12.99 9.70
C ILE A 160 18.87 12.26 9.00
N VAL A 161 18.56 11.12 8.37
CA VAL A 161 19.51 10.30 7.60
C VAL A 161 18.81 9.78 6.34
N GLU A 162 19.57 9.63 5.25
CA GLU A 162 19.13 8.97 4.03
C GLU A 162 20.11 7.88 3.63
N THR A 163 19.60 6.76 3.12
CA THR A 163 20.40 5.69 2.54
C THR A 163 19.69 5.13 1.30
N PRO A 164 20.40 4.56 0.32
CA PRO A 164 19.75 3.91 -0.82
C PRO A 164 18.79 2.79 -0.38
N TYR A 165 17.67 2.66 -1.10
CA TYR A 165 16.74 1.54 -0.92
C TYR A 165 17.18 0.39 -1.83
N ASP A 166 18.26 -0.28 -1.44
CA ASP A 166 18.88 -1.31 -2.28
C ASP A 166 18.09 -2.62 -2.31
N LEU A 167 18.17 -3.31 -3.45
CA LEU A 167 17.83 -4.72 -3.55
C LEU A 167 18.93 -5.55 -2.85
N ILE A 168 18.53 -6.68 -2.27
CA ILE A 168 19.50 -7.65 -1.76
C ILE A 168 20.26 -8.24 -2.95
N ASP A 169 21.58 -8.20 -2.93
CA ASP A 169 22.39 -8.79 -3.98
C ASP A 169 22.44 -10.31 -3.81
N ILE A 170 21.55 -10.99 -4.52
CA ILE A 170 21.32 -12.43 -4.38
C ILE A 170 22.58 -13.27 -4.65
N ASP A 171 23.44 -12.84 -5.57
CA ASP A 171 24.63 -13.59 -5.98
C ASP A 171 25.76 -13.52 -4.94
N SER A 172 25.80 -12.46 -4.13
CA SER A 172 26.79 -12.28 -3.07
C SER A 172 26.29 -12.63 -1.66
N ILE A 173 25.09 -13.24 -1.54
CA ILE A 173 24.57 -13.68 -0.24
C ILE A 173 25.55 -14.65 0.43
N GLU A 174 25.95 -14.29 1.65
CA GLU A 174 26.75 -15.12 2.56
C GLU A 174 25.91 -15.41 3.81
N PHE A 175 25.53 -16.68 3.98
CA PHE A 175 24.93 -17.15 5.23
C PHE A 175 25.98 -17.18 6.35
N ILE A 176 25.67 -16.58 7.50
CA ILE A 176 26.62 -16.45 8.62
C ILE A 176 26.35 -17.53 9.67
N ARG A 177 25.11 -17.57 10.21
CA ARG A 177 24.70 -18.55 11.23
C ARG A 177 23.18 -18.51 11.47
N THR A 178 22.68 -19.55 12.12
CA THR A 178 21.33 -19.59 12.68
C THR A 178 21.33 -20.26 14.05
N ASP A 179 20.45 -19.81 14.95
CA ASP A 179 20.13 -20.48 16.21
C ASP A 179 18.81 -21.28 16.14
N GLY A 180 18.27 -21.46 14.92
CA GLY A 180 16.97 -22.08 14.64
C GLY A 180 15.78 -21.12 14.75
N LYS A 181 15.96 -19.93 15.37
CA LYS A 181 14.94 -18.88 15.48
C LYS A 181 15.27 -17.66 14.63
N VAL A 182 16.56 -17.34 14.50
CA VAL A 182 17.08 -16.18 13.79
C VAL A 182 18.15 -16.61 12.81
N TYR A 183 17.98 -16.22 11.54
CA TYR A 183 18.99 -16.41 10.50
C TYR A 183 19.76 -15.11 10.33
N LEU A 184 21.09 -15.17 10.40
CA LEU A 184 21.99 -14.06 10.11
C LEU A 184 22.69 -14.32 8.78
N PHE A 185 22.64 -13.33 7.90
CA PHE A 185 23.29 -13.35 6.59
C PHE A 185 23.61 -11.92 6.16
N LYS A 186 24.42 -11.78 5.13
CA LYS A 186 24.77 -10.49 4.51
C LYS A 186 24.86 -10.67 3.01
N ASP A 187 24.85 -9.57 2.28
CA ASP A 187 25.34 -9.53 0.90
C ASP A 187 26.56 -8.59 0.83
N LYS A 188 26.96 -8.19 -0.37
CA LYS A 188 28.07 -7.24 -0.55
C LYS A 188 27.76 -5.79 -0.10
N LEU A 189 26.49 -5.46 0.19
CA LEU A 189 26.02 -4.12 0.51
C LEU A 189 25.66 -3.98 1.99
N HIS A 190 24.86 -4.91 2.53
CA HIS A 190 24.20 -4.78 3.83
C HIS A 190 24.20 -6.08 4.64
N ASN A 191 23.95 -5.95 5.95
CA ASN A 191 23.77 -7.05 6.89
C ASN A 191 22.29 -7.26 7.22
N TYR A 192 21.87 -8.52 7.36
CA TYR A 192 20.47 -8.88 7.55
C TYR A 192 20.24 -9.85 8.71
N LYS A 193 19.04 -9.76 9.28
CA LYS A 193 18.49 -10.70 10.27
C LYS A 193 17.08 -11.10 9.87
N PHE A 194 16.81 -12.41 9.85
CA PHE A 194 15.47 -12.91 9.59
C PHE A 194 14.94 -13.68 10.80
N TYR A 195 13.83 -13.22 11.38
CA TYR A 195 13.17 -13.87 12.51
C TYR A 195 12.11 -14.85 12.02
N LYS A 196 12.34 -16.14 12.27
CA LYS A 196 11.45 -17.23 11.85
C LYS A 196 10.02 -17.08 12.39
N SER A 197 9.87 -16.84 13.69
CA SER A 197 8.55 -16.82 14.34
C SER A 197 7.66 -15.65 13.94
N LYS A 198 8.25 -14.57 13.43
CA LYS A 198 7.52 -13.38 12.99
C LYS A 198 7.47 -13.28 11.46
N SER A 199 8.20 -14.13 10.74
CA SER A 199 8.39 -13.97 9.29
C SER A 199 8.82 -12.55 8.91
N VAL A 200 9.73 -11.97 9.70
CA VAL A 200 10.18 -10.57 9.55
C VAL A 200 11.66 -10.53 9.20
N LEU A 201 11.99 -9.81 8.13
CA LEU A 201 13.35 -9.50 7.71
C LEU A 201 13.74 -8.09 8.16
N LEU A 202 14.93 -7.99 8.74
CA LEU A 202 15.55 -6.75 9.16
C LEU A 202 16.87 -6.56 8.40
N GLU A 203 17.17 -5.30 8.16
CA GLU A 203 18.40 -4.81 7.58
C GLU A 203 19.09 -3.91 8.59
N GLU A 204 20.43 -3.91 8.60
CA GLU A 204 21.23 -3.04 9.45
C GLU A 204 21.38 -1.65 8.82
N PHE A 205 20.84 -0.63 9.48
CA PHE A 205 20.96 0.78 9.09
C PHE A 205 22.10 1.44 9.86
N ASP A 206 22.89 2.27 9.17
CA ASP A 206 23.93 3.11 9.75
C ASP A 206 23.42 4.54 9.94
N ALA A 207 23.46 5.02 11.19
CA ALA A 207 23.09 6.37 11.61
C ALA A 207 24.24 7.04 12.38
N SER A 208 25.49 6.62 12.13
CA SER A 208 26.68 7.22 12.71
C SER A 208 26.82 8.70 12.32
N GLN A 209 27.64 9.46 13.07
CA GLN A 209 27.78 10.91 12.87
C GLN A 209 28.13 11.32 11.43
N GLY A 210 28.81 10.47 10.65
CA GLY A 210 29.15 10.74 9.25
C GLY A 210 27.98 10.60 8.26
N GLU A 211 26.91 9.90 8.66
CA GLU A 211 25.72 9.68 7.84
C GLU A 211 24.58 10.66 8.17
N ILE A 212 24.64 11.33 9.32
CA ILE A 212 23.64 12.32 9.73
C ILE A 212 23.67 13.53 8.79
N ILE A 213 22.54 13.77 8.14
CA ILE A 213 22.31 14.88 7.22
C ILE A 213 22.10 16.18 7.97
N GLU A 214 21.20 16.11 8.96
CA GLU A 214 20.71 17.23 9.73
C GLU A 214 20.44 16.76 11.16
N LYS A 215 20.94 17.52 12.14
CA LYS A 215 20.74 17.26 13.56
C LYS A 215 19.80 18.32 14.12
N ILE A 216 18.60 17.91 14.49
CA ILE A 216 17.56 18.79 15.00
C ILE A 216 17.61 18.75 16.53
N GLN A 217 18.02 19.86 17.13
CA GLN A 217 17.85 20.05 18.58
C GLN A 217 16.36 20.15 18.91
N ILE A 218 15.92 19.35 19.87
CA ILE A 218 14.56 19.31 20.39
C ILE A 218 14.58 19.85 21.81
N GLU A 219 13.69 20.79 22.07
CA GLU A 219 13.39 21.28 23.42
C GLU A 219 12.04 20.69 23.83
N GLN A 220 12.06 19.78 24.79
CA GLN A 220 10.86 19.15 25.31
C GLN A 220 10.24 20.02 26.41
N TYR A 221 8.92 20.15 26.38
CA TYR A 221 8.19 20.90 27.40
C TYR A 221 7.73 19.95 28.51
N ASP A 222 7.99 20.33 29.76
CA ASP A 222 7.60 19.55 30.94
C ASP A 222 6.08 19.43 31.08
N ASP A 223 5.36 20.50 30.73
CA ASP A 223 3.89 20.54 30.65
C ASP A 223 3.44 20.95 29.23
N PRO A 224 3.34 19.98 28.30
CA PRO A 224 2.92 20.26 26.93
C PRO A 224 1.43 20.62 26.81
N PHE A 225 0.62 20.48 27.87
CA PHE A 225 -0.77 20.94 27.86
C PHE A 225 -0.86 22.48 27.82
N GLU A 226 0.12 23.20 28.38
CA GLU A 226 0.19 24.66 28.26
C GLU A 226 0.37 25.11 26.80
N LEU A 227 1.14 24.35 25.99
CA LEU A 227 1.26 24.61 24.56
C LEU A 227 -0.06 24.36 23.82
N ILE A 228 -0.78 23.29 24.17
CA ILE A 228 -2.08 23.00 23.56
C ILE A 228 -3.11 24.08 23.90
N LYS A 229 -3.10 24.62 25.12
CA LYS A 229 -4.02 25.70 25.53
C LYS A 229 -3.90 26.96 24.67
N MET A 230 -2.73 27.19 24.05
CA MET A 230 -2.52 28.32 23.14
C MET A 230 -3.19 28.12 21.77
N ILE A 231 -3.60 26.89 21.43
CA ILE A 231 -4.27 26.59 20.16
C ILE A 231 -5.70 27.15 20.19
N SER A 232 -5.97 28.12 19.32
CA SER A 232 -7.31 28.67 19.15
C SER A 232 -8.16 27.71 18.30
N ILE A 233 -9.26 27.21 18.86
CA ILE A 233 -10.21 26.34 18.14
C ILE A 233 -11.30 27.21 17.49
N PRO A 234 -11.44 27.21 16.14
CA PRO A 234 -12.48 27.98 15.46
C PRO A 234 -13.88 27.53 15.92
N GLY A 235 -14.73 28.49 16.31
CA GLY A 235 -16.10 28.24 16.80
C GLY A 235 -16.24 28.20 18.32
N ASN A 236 -15.14 28.16 19.07
CA ASN A 236 -15.17 28.25 20.52
C ASN A 236 -15.04 29.72 20.95
N LYS A 237 -16.17 30.43 21.14
CA LYS A 237 -16.18 31.73 21.81
C LYS A 237 -15.94 31.52 23.31
N MET A 238 -14.72 31.18 23.68
CA MET A 238 -14.26 31.25 25.06
C MET A 238 -13.03 32.15 25.09
N SER A 239 -13.31 33.45 25.22
CA SER A 239 -12.33 34.50 25.47
C SER A 239 -11.72 34.26 26.85
N LEU A 240 -10.58 33.59 26.92
CA LEU A 240 -9.79 33.46 28.15
C LEU A 240 -8.96 34.74 28.42
N LEU A 241 -9.67 35.87 28.51
CA LEU A 241 -9.19 37.11 29.14
C LEU A 241 -10.43 37.88 29.61
N HIS A 242 -10.90 37.60 30.83
CA HIS A 242 -11.39 38.65 31.73
C HIS A 242 -11.31 38.19 33.19
N SER A 243 -10.40 38.85 33.90
CA SER A 243 -10.33 38.93 35.35
C SER A 243 -11.53 39.67 35.92
N GLN A 244 -12.06 39.14 37.04
CA GLN A 244 -12.66 39.82 38.19
C GLN A 244 -13.87 40.77 37.98
N TYR A 245 -14.87 40.58 38.86
CA TYR A 245 -16.08 41.38 39.19
C TYR A 245 -17.43 40.98 38.56
N GLU A 246 -18.21 40.31 39.43
CA GLU A 246 -19.61 40.51 39.83
C GLU A 246 -20.80 40.60 38.83
N GLN A 247 -21.71 39.66 39.10
CA GLN A 247 -23.18 39.75 39.23
C GLN A 247 -24.08 40.00 38.01
N ALA A 248 -24.97 39.00 37.85
CA ALA A 248 -26.41 39.08 37.66
C ALA A 248 -26.99 39.22 36.24
N ASP A 249 -27.68 38.12 35.91
CA ASP A 249 -29.00 38.04 35.29
C ASP A 249 -29.16 37.84 33.77
N ASN A 250 -29.87 36.73 33.52
CA ASN A 250 -30.66 36.36 32.35
C ASN A 250 -29.94 36.01 31.06
N TYR A 251 -29.58 34.72 30.93
CA TYR A 251 -29.74 34.02 29.67
C TYR A 251 -30.52 32.71 29.89
N GLU A 252 -31.55 32.56 29.05
CA GLU A 252 -32.47 31.44 29.00
C GLU A 252 -31.74 30.10 28.89
N GLU A 253 -32.25 29.15 29.64
CA GLU A 253 -31.87 27.74 29.63
C GLU A 253 -32.14 27.17 28.24
N PHE A 254 -31.10 27.05 27.41
CA PHE A 254 -31.19 26.29 26.17
C PHE A 254 -31.22 24.81 26.54
N GLU A 255 -32.39 24.18 26.37
CA GLU A 255 -32.53 22.72 26.41
C GLU A 255 -31.48 22.10 25.49
N LEU A 256 -30.52 21.40 26.09
CA LEU A 256 -29.73 20.39 25.42
C LEU A 256 -30.71 19.32 24.95
N VAL A 257 -31.17 19.46 23.71
CA VAL A 257 -31.76 18.35 22.98
C VAL A 257 -30.69 17.28 22.95
N SER A 258 -30.98 16.22 23.70
CA SER A 258 -30.25 14.97 23.75
C SER A 258 -30.14 14.36 22.35
N GLU A 259 -29.16 14.81 21.57
CA GLU A 259 -28.57 13.94 20.56
C GLU A 259 -27.87 12.83 21.32
N LYS A 260 -28.54 11.67 21.34
CA LYS A 260 -28.04 10.44 21.92
C LYS A 260 -26.56 10.26 21.58
N ASN A 261 -25.75 10.38 22.62
CA ASN A 261 -24.45 9.76 22.74
C ASN A 261 -24.52 8.34 22.14
N ASN A 262 -23.97 8.17 20.95
CA ASN A 262 -23.40 6.90 20.56
C ASN A 262 -21.90 7.01 20.82
N GLU A 263 -21.57 7.00 22.10
CA GLU A 263 -20.28 6.51 22.55
C GLU A 263 -20.18 5.05 22.10
N ASN A 264 -19.48 4.83 20.99
CA ASN A 264 -18.80 3.58 20.72
C ASN A 264 -17.47 3.93 20.03
N TYR A 265 -16.46 4.16 20.87
CA TYR A 265 -15.09 3.85 20.49
C TYR A 265 -15.04 2.36 20.14
N GLY A 266 -14.93 2.05 18.85
CA GLY A 266 -14.93 0.69 18.32
C GLY A 266 -16.31 0.23 17.85
N VAL A 267 -16.37 -0.11 16.56
CA VAL A 267 -17.49 -0.78 15.87
C VAL A 267 -18.69 0.12 15.49
N SER A 268 -18.65 0.67 14.27
CA SER A 268 -19.76 0.54 13.27
C SER A 268 -19.56 1.32 11.95
N ASP A 269 -18.33 1.52 11.45
CA ASP A 269 -18.13 2.14 10.11
C ASP A 269 -18.13 1.13 8.94
N SER A 270 -18.46 -0.15 9.19
CA SER A 270 -18.38 -1.22 8.18
C SER A 270 -19.60 -1.33 7.25
N ARG A 271 -20.64 -0.52 7.42
CA ARG A 271 -21.91 -0.65 6.66
C ARG A 271 -22.15 0.38 5.55
N TYR A 272 -21.25 1.34 5.35
CA TYR A 272 -21.13 2.03 4.06
C TYR A 272 -19.94 1.47 3.31
N LYS A 273 -20.09 0.23 2.80
CA LYS A 273 -19.14 -0.32 1.83
C LYS A 273 -18.95 0.71 0.73
N LEU A 274 -17.71 1.10 0.46
CA LEU A 274 -17.34 1.99 -0.63
C LEU A 274 -17.85 1.36 -1.96
N ARG A 275 -19.08 1.69 -2.37
CA ARG A 275 -19.73 1.21 -3.62
C ARG A 275 -19.03 1.71 -4.89
N ASN A 276 -17.93 2.43 -4.73
CA ASN A 276 -17.04 2.88 -5.78
C ASN A 276 -15.83 1.96 -5.99
N VAL A 277 -15.71 0.81 -5.30
CA VAL A 277 -14.61 -0.14 -5.51
C VAL A 277 -15.12 -1.52 -5.93
N ILE A 278 -14.48 -2.11 -6.95
CA ILE A 278 -14.65 -3.51 -7.34
C ILE A 278 -13.29 -4.19 -7.52
N TYR A 279 -13.27 -5.51 -7.43
CA TYR A 279 -12.09 -6.35 -7.67
C TYR A 279 -12.37 -7.32 -8.83
N LEU A 280 -11.41 -7.45 -9.75
CA LEU A 280 -11.50 -8.32 -10.93
C LEU A 280 -10.34 -9.33 -10.89
N PRO A 281 -10.59 -10.63 -10.78
CA PRO A 281 -9.52 -11.61 -10.58
C PRO A 281 -8.65 -11.73 -11.83
N LEU A 282 -7.34 -11.90 -11.63
CA LEU A 282 -6.37 -12.25 -12.68
C LEU A 282 -6.37 -13.76 -12.98
N TYR A 283 -7.11 -14.54 -12.20
CA TYR A 283 -7.34 -15.97 -12.34
C TYR A 283 -8.81 -16.27 -12.69
N GLN A 284 -9.10 -17.54 -13.00
CA GLN A 284 -10.47 -18.04 -13.18
C GLN A 284 -11.00 -18.59 -11.86
N ASP A 285 -12.12 -18.04 -11.39
CA ASP A 285 -12.82 -18.53 -10.20
C ASP A 285 -13.63 -19.79 -10.56
N LYS A 286 -13.11 -20.96 -10.18
CA LYS A 286 -13.66 -22.28 -10.54
C LYS A 286 -13.96 -23.11 -9.30
N LYS A 287 -14.83 -24.11 -9.39
CA LYS A 287 -15.18 -24.94 -8.22
C LYS A 287 -13.93 -25.56 -7.56
N GLU A 288 -12.96 -25.92 -8.39
CA GLU A 288 -11.69 -26.54 -8.02
C GLU A 288 -10.70 -25.57 -7.36
N GLY A 289 -10.93 -24.26 -7.45
CA GLY A 289 -10.06 -23.23 -6.87
C GLY A 289 -9.79 -22.05 -7.79
N GLN A 290 -8.69 -21.36 -7.50
CA GLN A 290 -8.19 -20.22 -8.26
C GLN A 290 -7.29 -20.75 -9.38
N ILE A 291 -7.74 -20.68 -10.64
CA ILE A 291 -7.03 -21.31 -11.77
C ILE A 291 -6.47 -20.28 -12.74
N VAL A 292 -5.15 -20.28 -12.95
CA VAL A 292 -4.49 -19.54 -14.03
C VAL A 292 -4.23 -20.49 -15.20
N SER A 293 -5.08 -20.45 -16.22
CA SER A 293 -4.91 -21.27 -17.43
C SER A 293 -3.77 -20.74 -18.29
N ASP A 294 -3.02 -21.64 -18.92
CA ASP A 294 -1.91 -21.35 -19.85
C ASP A 294 -2.31 -20.63 -21.15
N CYS A 295 -3.59 -20.64 -21.53
CA CYS A 295 -4.07 -20.14 -22.81
C CYS A 295 -5.40 -19.37 -22.77
N SER A 296 -5.82 -18.88 -21.61
CA SER A 296 -7.05 -18.08 -21.48
C SER A 296 -6.94 -17.05 -20.34
N GLY A 297 -7.91 -16.14 -20.22
CA GLY A 297 -7.86 -15.07 -19.21
C GLY A 297 -6.64 -14.18 -19.41
N ILE A 298 -5.81 -14.04 -18.37
CA ILE A 298 -4.56 -13.29 -18.43
C ILE A 298 -3.55 -13.85 -19.45
N ASN A 299 -3.61 -15.15 -19.77
CA ASN A 299 -2.76 -15.78 -20.79
C ASN A 299 -3.43 -15.88 -22.17
N MET A 300 -4.45 -15.06 -22.47
CA MET A 300 -5.17 -15.10 -23.75
C MET A 300 -4.24 -15.03 -24.97
N ARG A 301 -3.09 -14.35 -24.86
CA ARG A 301 -2.06 -14.32 -25.91
C ARG A 301 -1.63 -15.72 -26.38
N HIS A 302 -1.71 -16.76 -25.55
CA HIS A 302 -1.31 -18.12 -25.87
C HIS A 302 -2.44 -18.98 -26.50
N ALA A 303 -3.65 -18.44 -26.59
CA ALA A 303 -4.76 -19.13 -27.25
C ALA A 303 -4.51 -19.30 -28.76
N LYS A 304 -5.31 -20.18 -29.38
CA LYS A 304 -5.36 -20.34 -30.84
C LYS A 304 -5.52 -18.99 -31.54
N SER A 305 -4.94 -18.87 -32.73
CA SER A 305 -5.00 -17.65 -33.56
C SER A 305 -6.43 -17.12 -33.68
N LYS A 306 -6.57 -15.78 -33.75
CA LYS A 306 -7.86 -15.13 -33.99
C LYS A 306 -8.50 -15.56 -35.31
N ASN A 307 -7.67 -15.87 -36.30
CA ASN A 307 -8.11 -16.28 -37.62
C ASN A 307 -8.11 -17.81 -37.69
N LYS A 308 -9.28 -18.41 -37.90
CA LYS A 308 -9.42 -19.87 -38.02
C LYS A 308 -8.50 -20.39 -39.12
N GLY A 309 -7.62 -21.34 -38.78
CA GLY A 309 -6.65 -21.91 -39.71
C GLY A 309 -5.33 -21.13 -39.86
N SER A 310 -5.17 -19.99 -39.19
CA SER A 310 -3.90 -19.25 -39.17
C SER A 310 -2.97 -19.75 -38.06
N SER A 311 -1.67 -19.76 -38.32
CA SER A 311 -0.61 -19.98 -37.33
C SER A 311 -0.11 -18.68 -36.69
N THR A 312 -0.63 -17.51 -37.10
CA THR A 312 -0.22 -16.22 -36.55
C THR A 312 -0.59 -16.15 -35.07
N PRO A 313 0.40 -15.96 -34.17
CA PRO A 313 0.13 -15.83 -32.74
C PRO A 313 -0.80 -14.65 -32.45
N ARG A 314 -1.56 -14.74 -31.36
CA ARG A 314 -2.31 -13.58 -30.86
C ARG A 314 -1.35 -12.45 -30.46
N PRO A 315 -1.84 -11.18 -30.48
CA PRO A 315 -1.05 -10.04 -30.06
C PRO A 315 -0.32 -10.29 -28.74
N GLN A 316 0.92 -9.82 -28.65
CA GLN A 316 1.84 -10.12 -27.54
C GLN A 316 1.28 -9.79 -26.16
N TYR A 317 0.42 -8.79 -26.08
CA TYR A 317 -0.18 -8.30 -24.84
C TYR A 317 -1.71 -8.43 -24.85
N GLU A 318 -2.26 -9.38 -25.60
CA GLU A 318 -3.69 -9.67 -25.50
C GLU A 318 -3.99 -10.44 -24.20
N ILE A 319 -4.82 -9.84 -23.35
CA ILE A 319 -5.37 -10.46 -22.14
C ILE A 319 -6.90 -10.34 -22.13
N GLU A 320 -7.55 -11.19 -21.33
CA GLU A 320 -8.98 -11.10 -21.01
C GLU A 320 -9.14 -10.88 -19.50
N VAL A 321 -9.56 -9.67 -19.10
CA VAL A 321 -10.00 -9.39 -17.73
C VAL A 321 -11.51 -9.56 -17.68
N ARG A 322 -11.99 -10.53 -16.88
CA ARG A 322 -13.42 -10.85 -16.79
C ARG A 322 -14.10 -10.00 -15.72
N ILE A 323 -15.32 -9.55 -16.04
CA ILE A 323 -16.23 -8.94 -15.06
C ILE A 323 -17.32 -9.97 -14.77
N SER A 324 -17.34 -10.48 -13.53
CA SER A 324 -18.34 -11.44 -13.09
C SER A 324 -19.73 -10.81 -13.12
N LYS A 325 -20.74 -11.56 -13.58
CA LYS A 325 -22.09 -11.01 -13.79
C LYS A 325 -22.74 -10.46 -12.51
N TRP A 326 -22.44 -11.06 -11.35
CA TRP A 326 -22.90 -10.54 -10.06
C TRP A 326 -22.46 -9.11 -9.78
N ILE A 327 -21.29 -8.70 -10.28
CA ILE A 327 -20.78 -7.33 -10.10
C ILE A 327 -21.75 -6.34 -10.78
N HIS A 328 -22.24 -6.65 -11.98
CA HIS A 328 -23.21 -5.78 -12.65
C HIS A 328 -24.56 -5.72 -11.94
N TYR A 329 -24.98 -6.79 -11.26
CA TYR A 329 -26.21 -6.80 -10.47
C TYR A 329 -26.11 -6.00 -9.16
N LEU A 330 -24.95 -6.04 -8.50
CA LEU A 330 -24.71 -5.33 -7.24
C LEU A 330 -24.28 -3.87 -7.44
N PHE A 331 -23.52 -3.59 -8.49
CA PHE A 331 -22.99 -2.28 -8.84
C PHE A 331 -23.53 -1.84 -10.21
N PRO A 332 -24.85 -1.64 -10.34
CA PRO A 332 -25.43 -1.18 -11.59
C PRO A 332 -24.79 0.17 -11.98
N LYS A 333 -24.46 0.33 -13.27
CA LYS A 333 -23.82 1.56 -13.77
C LYS A 333 -22.48 1.90 -13.13
N PHE A 334 -21.74 0.90 -12.62
CA PHE A 334 -20.39 1.12 -12.10
C PHE A 334 -19.54 1.87 -13.13
N PHE A 335 -19.52 1.40 -14.39
CA PHE A 335 -18.79 2.01 -15.51
C PHE A 335 -19.57 3.12 -16.26
N GLY A 336 -20.52 3.78 -15.60
CA GLY A 336 -21.37 4.80 -16.21
C GLY A 336 -22.46 4.24 -17.16
N ILE A 337 -22.45 2.93 -17.41
CA ILE A 337 -23.43 2.22 -18.25
C ILE A 337 -24.06 1.02 -17.55
N ASP A 338 -25.29 0.70 -17.89
CA ASP A 338 -25.90 -0.58 -17.52
C ASP A 338 -25.38 -1.68 -18.43
N ALA A 339 -24.32 -2.37 -17.99
CA ALA A 339 -23.66 -3.43 -18.73
C ALA A 339 -24.52 -4.70 -18.92
N LEU A 340 -25.74 -4.76 -18.38
CA LEU A 340 -26.72 -5.81 -18.70
C LEU A 340 -27.58 -5.46 -19.90
N LYS A 341 -27.52 -4.21 -20.39
CA LYS A 341 -28.24 -3.74 -21.58
C LYS A 341 -27.32 -3.68 -22.78
N GLU A 342 -27.66 -4.46 -23.81
CA GLU A 342 -26.84 -4.59 -25.01
C GLU A 342 -26.66 -3.26 -25.79
N ASN A 343 -27.68 -2.40 -25.79
CA ASN A 343 -27.61 -1.09 -26.45
C ASN A 343 -26.59 -0.16 -25.78
N GLU A 344 -26.50 -0.15 -24.45
CA GLU A 344 -25.52 0.69 -23.73
C GLU A 344 -24.08 0.17 -23.91
N ILE A 345 -23.88 -1.15 -24.00
CA ILE A 345 -22.55 -1.73 -24.32
C ILE A 345 -22.12 -1.35 -25.75
N LYS A 346 -23.04 -1.32 -26.71
CA LYS A 346 -22.72 -1.01 -28.12
C LYS A 346 -22.49 0.49 -28.36
N ASP A 347 -22.96 1.37 -27.47
CA ASP A 347 -22.74 2.80 -27.57
C ASP A 347 -21.30 3.17 -27.16
N ALA A 348 -20.50 3.55 -28.16
CA ALA A 348 -19.09 3.89 -27.94
C ALA A 348 -18.90 5.15 -27.08
N VAL A 349 -19.80 6.14 -27.17
CA VAL A 349 -19.67 7.41 -26.45
C VAL A 349 -19.98 7.18 -24.96
N LEU A 350 -21.00 6.38 -24.67
CA LEU A 350 -21.38 6.04 -23.30
C LEU A 350 -20.40 5.06 -22.64
N ASN A 351 -19.92 4.06 -23.36
CA ASN A 351 -19.15 2.95 -22.80
C ASN A 351 -17.63 3.22 -22.71
N ASP A 352 -17.12 4.27 -23.35
CA ASP A 352 -15.71 4.63 -23.21
C ASP A 352 -15.47 5.45 -21.93
N PHE A 353 -14.42 5.08 -21.19
CA PHE A 353 -13.98 5.73 -19.95
C PHE A 353 -12.46 5.65 -19.81
N ASP A 354 -11.92 6.41 -18.86
CA ASP A 354 -10.48 6.48 -18.57
C ASP A 354 -10.12 5.59 -17.38
N LEU A 355 -9.08 4.80 -17.57
CA LEU A 355 -8.41 3.99 -16.56
C LEU A 355 -7.06 4.63 -16.23
N ILE A 356 -6.99 5.28 -15.07
CA ILE A 356 -5.80 5.96 -14.56
C ILE A 356 -4.94 4.92 -13.82
N LEU A 357 -3.72 4.71 -14.32
CA LEU A 357 -2.71 3.82 -13.75
C LEU A 357 -2.00 4.49 -12.56
N PRO A 358 -1.32 3.72 -11.69
CA PRO A 358 -0.63 4.27 -10.52
C PRO A 358 0.52 5.23 -10.87
N ASP A 359 1.12 5.09 -12.04
CA ASP A 359 2.18 5.99 -12.54
C ASP A 359 1.63 7.27 -13.21
N GLY A 360 0.31 7.41 -13.30
CA GLY A 360 -0.40 8.55 -13.90
C GLY A 360 -0.75 8.39 -15.38
N ARG A 361 -0.30 7.32 -16.06
CA ARG A 361 -0.76 7.04 -17.44
C ARG A 361 -2.26 6.80 -17.47
N VAL A 362 -2.91 7.21 -18.55
CA VAL A 362 -4.35 7.01 -18.76
C VAL A 362 -4.56 6.06 -19.93
N LEU A 363 -5.30 4.96 -19.69
CA LEU A 363 -5.71 4.01 -20.70
C LEU A 363 -7.19 4.22 -21.03
N ARG A 364 -7.57 4.12 -22.32
CA ARG A 364 -8.97 4.19 -22.70
C ARG A 364 -9.64 2.83 -22.52
N GLY A 365 -10.46 2.69 -21.48
CA GLY A 365 -11.19 1.49 -21.12
C GLY A 365 -12.58 1.41 -21.75
N ARG A 366 -13.09 0.17 -21.91
CA ARG A 366 -14.46 -0.13 -22.33
C ARG A 366 -14.92 -1.48 -21.78
N VAL A 367 -16.20 -1.61 -21.44
CA VAL A 367 -16.84 -2.91 -21.16
C VAL A 367 -17.32 -3.56 -22.46
N LYS A 368 -16.96 -4.81 -22.74
CA LYS A 368 -17.31 -5.50 -23.99
C LYS A 368 -17.89 -6.91 -23.76
N GLN A 369 -18.33 -7.48 -24.88
CA GLN A 369 -18.93 -8.82 -25.02
C GLN A 369 -20.32 -8.93 -24.38
N ASP A 370 -21.03 -10.00 -24.74
CA ASP A 370 -22.38 -10.28 -24.23
C ASP A 370 -22.41 -10.33 -22.70
N GLY A 371 -23.39 -9.63 -22.12
CA GLY A 371 -23.55 -9.44 -20.67
C GLY A 371 -22.45 -8.62 -19.99
N GLY A 372 -21.66 -7.84 -20.75
CA GLY A 372 -20.65 -6.94 -20.20
C GLY A 372 -19.49 -7.66 -19.49
N LYS A 373 -19.19 -8.89 -19.92
CA LYS A 373 -18.31 -9.82 -19.19
C LYS A 373 -16.81 -9.54 -19.32
N SER A 374 -16.38 -8.54 -20.09
CA SER A 374 -14.98 -8.26 -20.37
C SER A 374 -14.64 -6.79 -20.21
N LEU A 375 -13.62 -6.47 -19.40
CA LEU A 375 -12.96 -5.18 -19.39
C LEU A 375 -11.86 -5.19 -20.45
N GLN A 376 -11.87 -4.22 -21.37
CA GLN A 376 -10.87 -4.08 -22.43
C GLN A 376 -10.37 -2.65 -22.53
N THR A 377 -9.29 -2.45 -23.29
CA THR A 377 -8.78 -1.12 -23.64
C THR A 377 -8.82 -0.88 -25.15
N ASN A 378 -8.63 0.37 -25.56
CA ASN A 378 -8.37 0.77 -26.94
C ASN A 378 -7.10 1.63 -26.99
N PRO A 379 -5.97 1.13 -27.52
CA PRO A 379 -5.77 -0.19 -28.14
C PRO A 379 -5.98 -1.39 -27.20
N GLN A 380 -6.41 -2.55 -27.75
CA GLN A 380 -6.75 -3.75 -26.95
C GLN A 380 -5.57 -4.30 -26.14
N SER A 381 -4.35 -4.07 -26.59
CA SER A 381 -3.14 -4.58 -25.97
C SER A 381 -2.62 -3.72 -24.83
N THR A 382 -3.13 -2.51 -24.60
CA THR A 382 -2.50 -1.56 -23.67
C THR A 382 -2.68 -1.96 -22.20
N LEU A 383 -3.88 -2.45 -21.82
CA LEU A 383 -4.07 -3.00 -20.47
C LEU A 383 -3.19 -4.24 -20.26
N GLY A 384 -3.08 -5.11 -21.26
CA GLY A 384 -2.24 -6.30 -21.16
C GLY A 384 -0.75 -5.99 -21.16
N GLU A 385 -0.31 -4.91 -21.82
CA GLU A 385 1.09 -4.47 -21.75
C GLU A 385 1.38 -4.01 -20.32
N TRP A 386 0.52 -3.16 -19.76
CA TRP A 386 0.67 -2.75 -18.37
C TRP A 386 0.67 -3.95 -17.41
N VAL A 387 -0.31 -4.86 -17.49
CA VAL A 387 -0.36 -6.02 -16.56
C VAL A 387 0.83 -6.97 -16.78
N LEU A 388 1.07 -7.43 -18.01
CA LEU A 388 2.04 -8.51 -18.24
C LEU A 388 3.50 -8.04 -18.16
N LYS A 389 3.80 -6.85 -18.69
CA LYS A 389 5.16 -6.34 -18.79
C LYS A 389 5.49 -5.41 -17.63
N ASP A 390 4.64 -4.40 -17.41
CA ASP A 390 4.95 -3.41 -16.37
C ASP A 390 4.72 -4.05 -14.99
N VAL A 391 3.54 -4.55 -14.67
CA VAL A 391 3.26 -5.12 -13.34
C VAL A 391 4.00 -6.44 -13.11
N LEU A 392 3.77 -7.45 -13.95
CA LEU A 392 4.34 -8.80 -13.74
C LEU A 392 5.80 -8.95 -14.16
N GLY A 393 6.37 -7.98 -14.89
CA GLY A 393 7.78 -8.03 -15.30
C GLY A 393 8.13 -9.10 -16.34
N LEU A 394 7.13 -9.71 -16.99
CA LEU A 394 7.34 -10.85 -17.88
C LEU A 394 8.04 -10.48 -19.19
N LYS A 395 8.95 -11.36 -19.61
CA LYS A 395 9.70 -11.28 -20.87
C LYS A 395 9.19 -12.35 -21.84
N ASN A 396 9.49 -12.17 -23.14
CA ASN A 396 9.43 -13.24 -24.16
C ASN A 396 8.19 -14.16 -24.17
N ARG A 397 6.99 -13.63 -23.90
CA ARG A 397 5.74 -14.40 -23.83
C ARG A 397 5.78 -15.53 -22.76
N GLU A 398 6.41 -15.31 -21.63
CA GLU A 398 6.33 -16.21 -20.46
C GLU A 398 4.86 -16.43 -20.03
N VAL A 399 4.53 -17.62 -19.54
CA VAL A 399 3.16 -17.92 -19.09
C VAL A 399 2.99 -17.39 -17.67
N VAL A 400 1.90 -16.66 -17.42
CA VAL A 400 1.52 -16.29 -16.04
C VAL A 400 1.05 -17.56 -15.34
N THR A 401 1.53 -17.83 -14.13
CA THR A 401 1.05 -18.94 -13.29
C THR A 401 0.45 -18.42 -11.99
N TRP A 402 -0.23 -19.29 -11.25
CA TRP A 402 -0.73 -18.94 -9.92
C TRP A 402 0.43 -18.63 -8.97
N GLU A 403 1.49 -19.45 -9.03
CA GLU A 403 2.69 -19.30 -8.19
C GLU A 403 3.37 -17.94 -8.38
N LEU A 404 3.37 -17.41 -9.60
CA LEU A 404 3.89 -16.06 -9.88
C LEU A 404 3.01 -14.96 -9.26
N LEU A 405 1.69 -15.07 -9.42
CA LEU A 405 0.76 -14.09 -8.85
C LEU A 405 0.86 -14.07 -7.33
N ASP A 406 0.85 -15.27 -6.73
CA ASP A 406 0.96 -15.46 -5.30
C ASP A 406 2.32 -14.98 -4.76
N SER A 407 3.44 -15.32 -5.41
CA SER A 407 4.76 -14.86 -4.95
C SER A 407 4.91 -13.33 -4.99
N LEU A 408 4.19 -12.64 -5.89
CA LEU A 408 4.12 -11.19 -5.95
C LEU A 408 3.13 -10.59 -4.93
N GLY A 409 2.33 -11.43 -4.28
CA GLY A 409 1.31 -11.07 -3.31
C GLY A 409 0.10 -10.38 -3.93
N ILE A 410 -0.24 -10.71 -5.19
CA ILE A 410 -1.36 -10.11 -5.92
C ILE A 410 -2.25 -11.17 -6.57
N ASP A 411 -3.57 -10.96 -6.62
CA ASP A 411 -4.49 -11.92 -7.27
C ASP A 411 -5.51 -11.27 -8.22
N SER A 412 -5.66 -9.96 -8.17
CA SER A 412 -6.76 -9.25 -8.82
C SER A 412 -6.40 -7.81 -9.16
N LEU A 413 -7.24 -7.18 -9.98
CA LEU A 413 -7.22 -5.76 -10.28
C LEU A 413 -8.29 -5.05 -9.45
N LYS A 414 -7.88 -4.05 -8.69
CA LYS A 414 -8.77 -3.12 -8.00
C LYS A 414 -9.14 -1.98 -8.94
N VAL A 415 -10.44 -1.78 -9.17
CA VAL A 415 -10.97 -0.65 -9.93
C VAL A 415 -11.71 0.26 -8.96
N THR A 416 -11.29 1.52 -8.89
CA THR A 416 -11.90 2.55 -8.04
C THR A 416 -12.54 3.62 -8.90
N LYS A 417 -13.86 3.76 -8.81
CA LYS A 417 -14.66 4.78 -9.46
C LYS A 417 -14.40 6.14 -8.83
N ILE A 418 -14.00 7.10 -9.66
CA ILE A 418 -13.97 8.53 -9.31
C ILE A 418 -15.31 9.14 -9.72
N ASP A 419 -15.70 8.91 -10.98
CA ASP A 419 -16.99 9.28 -11.55
C ASP A 419 -17.38 8.29 -12.67
N ASP A 420 -18.41 8.58 -13.46
CA ASP A 420 -18.89 7.70 -14.52
C ASP A 420 -17.93 7.53 -15.71
N LYS A 421 -16.89 8.37 -15.81
CA LYS A 421 -15.93 8.41 -16.91
C LYS A 421 -14.47 8.26 -16.49
N HIS A 422 -14.16 8.37 -15.20
CA HIS A 422 -12.79 8.25 -14.69
C HIS A 422 -12.71 7.21 -13.56
N PHE A 423 -11.78 6.28 -13.72
CA PHE A 423 -11.54 5.19 -12.79
C PHE A 423 -10.04 5.06 -12.55
N ARG A 424 -9.63 4.79 -11.32
CA ARG A 424 -8.27 4.30 -11.04
C ARG A 424 -8.25 2.78 -11.14
N ILE A 425 -7.18 2.24 -11.71
CA ILE A 425 -6.94 0.79 -11.72
C ILE A 425 -5.54 0.49 -11.19
N THR A 426 -5.46 -0.51 -10.32
CA THR A 426 -4.20 -1.01 -9.75
C THR A 426 -4.33 -2.50 -9.46
N VAL A 427 -3.23 -3.17 -9.15
CA VAL A 427 -3.27 -4.52 -8.57
C VAL A 427 -3.80 -4.50 -7.14
N ALA A 428 -4.36 -5.61 -6.70
CA ALA A 428 -4.82 -5.85 -5.34
C ALA A 428 -4.11 -7.06 -4.75
N GLU A 429 -3.96 -7.02 -3.43
CA GLU A 429 -3.31 -8.05 -2.63
C GLU A 429 -3.99 -9.43 -2.78
N THR A 430 -3.20 -10.51 -2.64
CA THR A 430 -3.75 -11.87 -2.58
C THR A 430 -4.89 -11.96 -1.57
N GLY A 431 -6.00 -12.55 -2.00
CA GLY A 431 -7.21 -12.73 -1.22
C GLY A 431 -8.23 -11.57 -1.31
N ALA A 432 -7.87 -10.45 -1.95
CA ALA A 432 -8.76 -9.29 -2.05
C ALA A 432 -10.06 -9.61 -2.81
N TYR A 433 -10.00 -10.42 -3.86
CA TYR A 433 -11.21 -10.83 -4.59
C TYR A 433 -12.06 -11.83 -3.78
N GLU A 434 -11.45 -12.74 -3.02
CA GLU A 434 -12.18 -13.67 -2.15
C GLU A 434 -12.92 -12.90 -1.05
N LYS A 435 -12.25 -11.96 -0.38
CA LYS A 435 -12.87 -11.07 0.61
C LYS A 435 -14.00 -10.25 -0.01
N PHE A 436 -13.78 -9.67 -1.19
CA PHE A 436 -14.82 -8.92 -1.92
C PHE A 436 -16.07 -9.76 -2.19
N LYS A 437 -15.92 -11.05 -2.56
CA LYS A 437 -17.08 -11.94 -2.72
C LYS A 437 -17.82 -12.15 -1.41
N LEU A 438 -17.10 -12.45 -0.33
CA LEU A 438 -17.70 -12.73 0.98
C LEU A 438 -18.42 -11.51 1.55
N ASP A 439 -17.80 -10.33 1.46
CA ASP A 439 -18.38 -9.07 1.93
C ASP A 439 -19.78 -8.88 1.33
N TYR A 440 -19.96 -9.21 0.06
CA TYR A 440 -21.22 -9.03 -0.67
C TYR A 440 -22.10 -10.28 -0.78
N LYS A 441 -21.75 -11.38 -0.09
CA LYS A 441 -22.47 -12.66 -0.17
C LYS A 441 -23.96 -12.52 0.17
N GLU A 442 -24.28 -11.83 1.26
CA GLU A 442 -25.67 -11.61 1.69
C GLU A 442 -26.47 -10.79 0.67
N GLU A 443 -25.91 -9.69 0.16
CA GLU A 443 -26.56 -8.86 -0.87
C GLU A 443 -26.82 -9.63 -2.18
N MET A 444 -25.94 -10.56 -2.56
CA MET A 444 -26.18 -11.43 -3.72
C MET A 444 -27.40 -12.34 -3.50
N ILE A 445 -27.55 -12.88 -2.29
CA ILE A 445 -28.66 -13.76 -1.92
C ILE A 445 -29.96 -12.94 -1.87
N GLU A 446 -29.95 -11.75 -1.26
CA GLU A 446 -31.11 -10.85 -1.18
C GLU A 446 -31.61 -10.41 -2.56
N LYS A 447 -30.72 -10.23 -3.54
CA LYS A 447 -31.09 -9.95 -4.94
C LYS A 447 -31.56 -11.19 -5.71
N GLY A 448 -31.60 -12.37 -5.08
CA GLY A 448 -32.04 -13.60 -5.71
C GLY A 448 -31.09 -14.15 -6.77
N LEU A 449 -29.79 -13.81 -6.70
CA LEU A 449 -28.80 -14.37 -7.62
C LEU A 449 -28.59 -15.86 -7.31
N THR A 450 -28.63 -16.71 -8.34
CA THR A 450 -28.51 -18.17 -8.17
C THR A 450 -27.66 -18.84 -9.25
N GLY A 451 -27.22 -20.06 -8.98
CA GLY A 451 -26.48 -20.90 -9.93
C GLY A 451 -25.22 -20.21 -10.46
N ARG A 452 -25.12 -20.04 -11.79
CA ARG A 452 -23.97 -19.41 -12.45
C ARG A 452 -23.88 -17.89 -12.26
N GLN A 453 -24.87 -17.28 -11.58
CA GLN A 453 -24.85 -15.86 -11.28
C GLN A 453 -24.04 -15.54 -10.03
N ILE A 454 -23.91 -16.48 -9.09
CA ILE A 454 -23.10 -16.31 -7.88
C ILE A 454 -21.68 -16.89 -8.09
N PRO A 455 -20.66 -16.32 -7.42
CA PRO A 455 -19.32 -16.88 -7.46
C PRO A 455 -19.17 -18.07 -6.49
N TYR A 456 -18.00 -18.69 -6.48
CA TYR A 456 -17.64 -19.69 -5.47
C TYR A 456 -17.14 -18.98 -4.21
N PHE A 457 -17.70 -19.30 -3.05
CA PHE A 457 -17.30 -18.72 -1.77
C PHE A 457 -16.30 -19.65 -1.06
N ARG A 458 -15.15 -19.09 -0.64
CA ARG A 458 -14.07 -19.78 0.06
C ARG A 458 -13.63 -18.97 1.30
N PRO A 459 -14.42 -18.99 2.39
CA PRO A 459 -14.10 -18.26 3.63
C PRO A 459 -12.73 -18.62 4.21
N GLU A 460 -12.31 -19.87 4.03
CA GLU A 460 -10.99 -20.36 4.46
C GLU A 460 -9.82 -19.55 3.89
N LEU A 461 -9.94 -19.03 2.66
CA LEU A 461 -8.89 -18.23 2.02
C LEU A 461 -8.86 -16.76 2.48
N VAL A 462 -9.79 -16.36 3.36
CA VAL A 462 -9.87 -15.00 3.90
C VAL A 462 -9.56 -14.99 5.38
N ASP A 463 -9.94 -16.04 6.11
CA ASP A 463 -9.59 -16.22 7.53
C ASP A 463 -8.08 -16.50 7.75
N GLU A 464 -7.35 -16.84 6.68
CA GLU A 464 -5.89 -17.04 6.65
C GLU A 464 -5.09 -15.77 6.26
N LEU A 465 -5.75 -14.66 5.92
CA LEU A 465 -5.15 -13.36 5.54
C LEU A 465 -4.97 -12.44 6.75
#